data_AF-A0AAD8D7M8-F1
#
_entry.id   AF-A0AAD8D7M8-F1
#
_cell.length_a   1.000
_cell.length_b   1.000
_cell.length_c   1.000
_cell.angle_alpha   90.00
_cell.angle_beta   90.00
_cell.angle_gamma   90.00
#
_symmetry.space_group_name_H-M   'P 1'
#
loop_
_entity.id
_entity.type
_entity.pdbx_description
1 polymer ?
#
loop_
_entity_poly.entity_id
_entity_poly.type
_entity_poly.pdbx_seq_one_letter_code
_entity_poly.pdbx_strand_id
1 'polypeptide(L)'
;MKPRTTQWLNFVLCVALLESLLTQSTADHCNWRGSGLSREAHSGTVEQVRLRCTEGSVEWMYPTQALRVILEPNLSSARHTTVCIKPFRSFSGANIYVERSGELDLLVNEQAGRRERVYCFRADSPQHAAVFLQASPQQDISRRTVGFQYELLSNHSWTPDFHRVAELEAVCRPCNNTELLMAICSSDFVVRGFIRAVSHELDQQVSQVEVGGARLYRQKNTAFQQDQGSGRWGGRIRTPLRCRAKQGEGDFLFTGTEHFGEAWLGCAPRYKDFVSVYRAARETRANPCEFPLD
;
A
#
# COMPACT_ATOMS: atom_id res chain seq x y z
N MET A 1 11.81 25.57 -62.41
CA MET A 1 12.47 25.48 -61.08
C MET A 1 11.43 25.70 -59.97
N LYS A 2 10.73 24.63 -59.61
CA LYS A 2 9.91 24.42 -58.40
C LYS A 2 10.32 23.02 -57.88
N PRO A 3 10.12 22.61 -56.62
CA PRO A 3 9.74 23.35 -55.42
C PRO A 3 10.61 22.89 -54.22
N ARG A 4 11.55 23.72 -53.72
CA ARG A 4 12.32 23.36 -52.51
C ARG A 4 11.51 23.52 -51.22
N THR A 5 10.42 24.29 -51.22
CA THR A 5 9.69 24.64 -50.00
C THR A 5 8.76 23.54 -49.49
N THR A 6 8.17 22.74 -50.38
CA THR A 6 7.22 21.67 -50.01
C THR A 6 7.90 20.49 -49.34
N GLN A 7 9.18 20.25 -49.66
CA GLN A 7 9.96 19.14 -49.12
C GLN A 7 10.36 19.38 -47.65
N TRP A 8 10.59 20.63 -47.26
CA TRP A 8 10.92 21.02 -45.88
C TRP A 8 9.69 20.98 -44.98
N LEU A 9 8.52 21.42 -45.47
CA LEU A 9 7.26 21.31 -44.72
C LEU A 9 6.89 19.86 -44.42
N ASN A 10 7.04 18.95 -45.38
CA ASN A 10 6.78 17.53 -45.16
C ASN A 10 7.78 16.89 -44.19
N PHE A 11 9.04 17.33 -44.19
CA PHE A 11 10.05 16.83 -43.25
C PHE A 11 9.77 17.30 -41.82
N VAL A 12 9.41 18.58 -41.64
CA VAL A 12 9.03 19.13 -40.33
C VAL A 12 7.73 18.49 -39.81
N LEU A 13 6.73 18.27 -40.67
CA LEU A 13 5.52 17.54 -40.30
C LEU A 13 5.82 16.10 -39.88
N CYS A 14 6.70 15.38 -40.60
CA CYS A 14 7.10 14.01 -40.24
C CYS A 14 7.87 13.95 -38.92
N VAL A 15 8.77 14.91 -38.64
CA VAL A 15 9.51 14.95 -37.36
C VAL A 15 8.57 15.29 -36.20
N ALA A 16 7.65 16.25 -36.37
CA ALA A 16 6.63 16.56 -35.37
C ALA A 16 5.67 15.39 -35.11
N LEU A 17 5.29 14.66 -36.17
CA LEU A 17 4.48 13.44 -36.05
C LEU A 17 5.25 12.31 -35.33
N LEU A 18 6.56 12.15 -35.59
CA LEU A 18 7.40 11.20 -34.85
C LEU A 18 7.58 11.57 -33.38
N GLU A 19 7.75 12.86 -33.05
CA GLU A 19 7.82 13.33 -31.65
C GLU A 19 6.49 13.16 -30.91
N SER A 20 5.36 13.32 -31.61
CA SER A 20 4.02 13.03 -31.06
C SER A 20 3.72 11.53 -30.90
N LEU A 21 4.41 10.65 -31.65
CA LEU A 21 4.33 9.20 -31.49
C LEU A 21 5.28 8.65 -30.40
N LEU A 22 6.32 9.42 -30.04
CA LEU A 22 7.28 9.08 -28.98
C LEU A 22 6.91 9.63 -27.60
N THR A 23 5.82 10.40 -27.51
CA THR A 23 5.25 10.85 -26.23
C THR A 23 4.12 9.93 -25.78
N GLN A 24 4.37 8.62 -25.78
CA GLN A 24 3.73 7.77 -24.79
C GLN A 24 4.34 8.16 -23.45
N SER A 25 3.70 9.12 -22.78
CA SER A 25 3.89 9.35 -21.36
C SER A 25 3.71 8.00 -20.67
N THR A 26 4.82 7.33 -20.33
CA THR A 26 4.86 6.25 -19.34
C THR A 26 4.61 6.91 -18.01
N ALA A 27 3.41 7.44 -17.83
CA ALA A 27 2.94 7.79 -16.53
C ALA A 27 2.73 6.44 -15.84
N ASP A 28 3.71 6.07 -15.02
CA ASP A 28 3.69 4.95 -14.09
C ASP A 28 2.54 5.17 -13.11
N HIS A 29 1.33 4.98 -13.60
CA HIS A 29 0.14 5.10 -12.80
C HIS A 29 0.04 3.81 -11.99
N CYS A 30 0.67 3.81 -10.80
CA CYS A 30 0.43 2.76 -9.80
C CYS A 30 -1.07 2.60 -9.47
N ASN A 31 -1.85 3.64 -9.77
CA ASN A 31 -3.28 3.72 -9.59
C ASN A 31 -3.98 3.70 -10.96
N TRP A 32 -4.84 2.74 -11.21
CA TRP A 32 -5.65 2.70 -12.44
C TRP A 32 -7.12 2.97 -12.14
N ARG A 33 -7.75 3.78 -13.00
CA ARG A 33 -9.18 4.05 -12.98
C ARG A 33 -9.76 3.92 -14.38
N GLY A 34 -10.78 3.08 -14.55
CA GLY A 34 -11.40 2.82 -15.84
C GLY A 34 -12.90 2.51 -15.76
N SER A 35 -13.54 2.37 -16.92
CA SER A 35 -14.98 2.12 -17.06
C SER A 35 -15.26 0.95 -18.01
N GLY A 36 -16.07 -0.01 -17.58
CA GLY A 36 -16.51 -1.12 -18.42
C GLY A 36 -17.49 -0.73 -19.54
N LEU A 37 -18.04 0.50 -19.51
CA LEU A 37 -18.95 0.99 -20.57
C LEU A 37 -18.25 1.49 -21.82
N SER A 38 -16.93 1.68 -21.77
CA SER A 38 -16.14 2.20 -22.90
C SER A 38 -15.99 1.20 -24.06
N ARG A 39 -16.57 -0.01 -23.94
CA ARG A 39 -16.30 -1.14 -24.82
C ARG A 39 -17.55 -1.68 -25.51
N GLU A 40 -17.31 -2.20 -26.72
CA GLU A 40 -18.30 -2.94 -27.49
C GLU A 40 -18.64 -4.27 -26.79
N ALA A 41 -19.92 -4.43 -26.45
CA ALA A 41 -20.44 -5.52 -25.64
C ALA A 41 -20.18 -6.94 -26.21
N HIS A 42 -19.87 -7.05 -27.51
CA HIS A 42 -19.76 -8.32 -28.24
C HIS A 42 -18.33 -8.77 -28.54
N SER A 43 -17.31 -7.99 -28.16
CA SER A 43 -15.92 -8.28 -28.54
C SER A 43 -15.32 -9.48 -27.80
N GLY A 44 -15.93 -9.95 -26.71
CA GLY A 44 -15.46 -11.09 -25.90
C GLY A 44 -14.04 -10.95 -25.33
N THR A 45 -13.40 -9.80 -25.54
CA THR A 45 -12.01 -9.54 -25.16
C THR A 45 -11.95 -9.18 -23.69
N VAL A 46 -10.95 -9.69 -22.97
CA VAL A 46 -10.69 -9.30 -21.58
C VAL A 46 -9.77 -8.09 -21.62
N GLU A 47 -10.18 -6.98 -21.00
CA GLU A 47 -9.31 -5.81 -20.89
C GLU A 47 -8.13 -6.15 -19.99
N GLN A 48 -6.92 -5.74 -20.39
CA GLN A 48 -5.72 -5.98 -19.62
C GLN A 48 -5.06 -4.69 -19.18
N VAL A 49 -4.88 -4.55 -17.88
CA VAL A 49 -4.19 -3.43 -17.23
C VAL A 49 -2.90 -3.96 -16.64
N ARG A 50 -1.78 -3.27 -16.89
CA ARG A 50 -0.47 -3.61 -16.31
C ARG A 50 0.01 -2.46 -15.44
N LEU A 51 0.32 -2.74 -14.18
CA LEU A 51 0.80 -1.77 -13.19
C LEU A 51 2.19 -2.19 -12.72
N ARG A 52 3.16 -1.27 -12.82
CA ARG A 52 4.57 -1.52 -12.50
C ARG A 52 5.00 -0.89 -11.19
N CYS A 53 4.27 -1.21 -10.12
CA CYS A 53 4.50 -0.68 -8.79
C CYS A 53 4.39 -1.76 -7.73
N THR A 54 5.04 -1.55 -6.58
CA THR A 54 4.92 -2.43 -5.42
C THR A 54 3.71 -2.12 -4.56
N GLU A 55 3.06 -0.98 -4.77
CA GLU A 55 1.81 -0.61 -4.11
C GLU A 55 0.99 0.31 -5.01
N GLY A 56 -0.33 0.31 -4.86
CA GLY A 56 -1.22 1.16 -5.64
C GLY A 56 -2.69 0.78 -5.51
N SER A 57 -3.50 1.16 -6.50
CA SER A 57 -4.95 0.92 -6.49
C SER A 57 -5.55 0.68 -7.87
N VAL A 58 -6.69 0.00 -7.87
CA VAL A 58 -7.51 -0.25 -9.07
C VAL A 58 -8.94 0.18 -8.76
N GLU A 59 -9.54 1.00 -9.61
CA GLU A 59 -10.95 1.39 -9.53
C GLU A 59 -11.62 1.18 -10.89
N TRP A 60 -12.52 0.20 -10.97
CA TRP A 60 -13.28 -0.15 -12.16
C TRP A 60 -14.75 0.21 -11.97
N MET A 61 -15.20 1.22 -12.69
CA MET A 61 -16.59 1.69 -12.66
C MET A 61 -17.41 0.97 -13.71
N TYR A 62 -18.68 0.70 -13.40
CA TYR A 62 -19.60 0.01 -14.32
C TYR A 62 -19.00 -1.28 -14.88
N PRO A 63 -18.63 -2.24 -14.00
CA PRO A 63 -17.93 -3.44 -14.41
C PRO A 63 -18.76 -4.24 -15.42
N THR A 64 -18.14 -4.61 -16.54
CA THR A 64 -18.76 -5.42 -17.60
C THR A 64 -17.77 -6.52 -18.03
N GLN A 65 -18.25 -7.73 -18.31
CA GLN A 65 -17.40 -8.86 -18.72
C GLN A 65 -16.32 -9.18 -17.66
N ALA A 66 -15.04 -8.94 -17.98
CA ALA A 66 -13.90 -9.21 -17.13
C ALA A 66 -12.72 -8.25 -17.38
N LEU A 67 -11.89 -8.07 -16.35
CA LEU A 67 -10.68 -7.26 -16.35
C LEU A 67 -9.51 -8.10 -15.80
N ARG A 68 -8.39 -8.12 -16.51
CA ARG A 68 -7.14 -8.75 -16.07
C ARG A 68 -6.14 -7.68 -15.64
N VAL A 69 -5.77 -7.67 -14.37
CA VAL A 69 -4.77 -6.77 -13.81
C VAL A 69 -3.47 -7.53 -13.59
N ILE A 70 -2.40 -7.11 -14.26
CA ILE A 70 -1.04 -7.60 -14.05
C ILE A 70 -0.32 -6.62 -13.12
N LEU A 71 0.19 -7.13 -12.02
CA LEU A 71 0.97 -6.39 -11.04
C LEU A 71 2.44 -6.81 -11.14
N GLU A 72 3.34 -5.86 -11.40
CA GLU A 72 4.77 -6.08 -11.58
C GLU A 72 5.56 -5.14 -10.65
N PRO A 73 6.67 -5.59 -10.04
CA PRO A 73 7.53 -4.68 -9.32
C PRO A 73 8.23 -3.70 -10.28
N ASN A 74 8.50 -2.48 -9.82
CA ASN A 74 9.18 -1.46 -10.64
C ASN A 74 10.63 -1.88 -10.99
N LEU A 75 11.30 -2.60 -10.07
CA LEU A 75 12.65 -3.11 -10.28
C LEU A 75 12.62 -4.60 -10.60
N SER A 76 13.19 -4.98 -11.75
CA SER A 76 13.24 -6.39 -12.20
C SER A 76 14.06 -7.30 -11.27
N SER A 77 15.01 -6.73 -10.51
CA SER A 77 15.77 -7.46 -9.49
C SER A 77 14.96 -7.79 -8.24
N ALA A 78 13.88 -7.05 -7.98
CA ALA A 78 13.06 -7.26 -6.79
C ALA A 78 12.14 -8.47 -6.98
N ARG A 79 12.25 -9.43 -6.06
CA ARG A 79 11.46 -10.66 -6.06
C ARG A 79 10.35 -10.52 -5.03
N HIS A 80 9.13 -10.33 -5.51
CA HIS A 80 7.94 -10.31 -4.67
C HIS A 80 7.17 -11.60 -4.88
N THR A 81 6.97 -12.35 -3.80
CA THR A 81 6.35 -13.68 -3.85
C THR A 81 4.94 -13.67 -3.30
N THR A 82 4.54 -12.59 -2.62
CA THR A 82 3.24 -12.46 -1.99
C THR A 82 2.60 -11.17 -2.46
N VAL A 83 1.31 -11.23 -2.78
CA VAL A 83 0.49 -10.07 -3.12
C VAL A 83 -0.66 -10.02 -2.15
N CYS A 84 -0.88 -8.84 -1.57
CA CYS A 84 -2.01 -8.58 -0.71
C CYS A 84 -2.91 -7.55 -1.37
N ILE A 85 -4.22 -7.77 -1.29
CA ILE A 85 -5.24 -6.83 -1.78
C ILE A 85 -6.20 -6.46 -0.66
N LYS A 86 -6.59 -5.18 -0.62
CA LYS A 86 -7.59 -4.66 0.31
C LYS A 86 -8.73 -4.02 -0.49
N PRO A 87 -9.90 -4.67 -0.59
CA PRO A 87 -11.07 -4.09 -1.23
C PRO A 87 -11.52 -2.82 -0.52
N PHE A 88 -11.99 -1.83 -1.29
CA PHE A 88 -12.63 -0.64 -0.75
C PHE A 88 -13.99 -0.97 -0.12
N ARG A 89 -14.45 -0.15 0.83
CA ARG A 89 -15.80 -0.30 1.44
C ARG A 89 -16.93 -0.35 0.41
N SER A 90 -16.78 0.38 -0.69
CA SER A 90 -17.75 0.49 -1.77
C SER A 90 -17.65 -0.64 -2.82
N PHE A 91 -16.78 -1.63 -2.61
CA PHE A 91 -16.56 -2.76 -3.52
C PHE A 91 -17.89 -3.46 -3.86
N SER A 92 -18.29 -3.38 -5.13
CA SER A 92 -19.53 -3.97 -5.64
C SER A 92 -19.46 -4.22 -7.15
N GLY A 93 -20.21 -5.21 -7.62
CA GLY A 93 -20.37 -5.52 -9.05
C GLY A 93 -19.35 -6.46 -9.67
N ALA A 94 -18.43 -7.05 -8.91
CA ALA A 94 -17.54 -8.10 -9.41
C ALA A 94 -16.99 -9.01 -8.31
N ASN A 95 -16.49 -10.16 -8.71
CA ASN A 95 -15.65 -11.05 -7.89
C ASN A 95 -14.19 -10.93 -8.33
N ILE A 96 -13.26 -11.14 -7.39
CA ILE A 96 -11.82 -11.18 -7.64
C ILE A 96 -11.32 -12.62 -7.60
N TYR A 97 -10.60 -13.02 -8.62
CA TYR A 97 -9.94 -14.32 -8.77
C TYR A 97 -8.43 -14.15 -8.93
N VAL A 98 -7.69 -15.17 -8.54
CA VAL A 98 -6.25 -15.29 -8.75
C VAL A 98 -5.94 -16.62 -9.39
N GLU A 99 -4.91 -16.66 -10.22
CA GLU A 99 -4.42 -17.92 -10.78
C GLU A 99 -3.63 -18.68 -9.71
N ARG A 100 -3.93 -19.98 -9.55
CA ARG A 100 -3.15 -20.92 -8.74
C ARG A 100 -3.09 -22.25 -9.45
N SER A 101 -1.88 -22.75 -9.71
CA SER A 101 -1.69 -24.04 -10.39
C SER A 101 -2.40 -24.14 -11.75
N GLY A 102 -2.57 -23.01 -12.44
CA GLY A 102 -3.26 -22.92 -13.74
C GLY A 102 -4.79 -22.84 -13.67
N GLU A 103 -5.39 -22.76 -12.48
CA GLU A 103 -6.82 -22.59 -12.28
C GLU A 103 -7.13 -21.23 -11.63
N LEU A 104 -8.35 -20.70 -11.85
CA LEU A 104 -8.81 -19.45 -11.25
C LEU A 104 -9.52 -19.70 -9.92
N ASP A 105 -8.85 -19.33 -8.83
CA ASP A 105 -9.38 -19.43 -7.47
C ASP A 105 -10.05 -18.12 -7.05
N LEU A 106 -11.26 -18.22 -6.50
CA LEU A 106 -11.97 -17.08 -5.94
C LEU A 106 -11.26 -16.55 -4.69
N LEU A 107 -10.79 -15.30 -4.75
CA LEU A 107 -10.13 -14.63 -3.62
C LEU A 107 -11.09 -13.73 -2.84
N VAL A 108 -11.88 -12.92 -3.55
CA VAL A 108 -12.85 -12.00 -2.93
C VAL A 108 -14.20 -12.14 -3.63
N ASN A 109 -15.21 -12.48 -2.85
CA ASN A 109 -16.60 -12.43 -3.29
C ASN A 109 -17.19 -11.03 -3.04
N GLU A 110 -18.06 -10.54 -3.93
CA GLU A 110 -18.80 -9.28 -3.79
C GLU A 110 -19.42 -9.06 -2.40
N GLN A 111 -20.03 -10.08 -1.80
CA GLN A 111 -20.67 -9.99 -0.48
C GLN A 111 -19.64 -9.93 0.65
N ALA A 112 -18.48 -10.58 0.49
CA ALA A 112 -17.40 -10.62 1.47
C ALA A 112 -16.49 -9.38 1.41
N GLY A 113 -16.39 -8.73 0.23
CA GLY A 113 -15.61 -7.51 -0.01
C GLY A 113 -16.03 -6.32 0.85
N ARG A 114 -17.23 -6.36 1.45
CA ARG A 114 -17.75 -5.33 2.35
C ARG A 114 -17.02 -5.20 3.70
N ARG A 115 -16.15 -6.16 4.05
CA ARG A 115 -15.53 -6.26 5.39
C ARG A 115 -14.14 -5.61 5.53
N GLU A 116 -13.66 -4.84 4.55
CA GLU A 116 -12.31 -4.20 4.54
C GLU A 116 -11.15 -5.13 4.91
N ARG A 117 -11.33 -6.44 4.71
CA ARG A 117 -10.33 -7.45 5.04
C ARG A 117 -9.23 -7.43 3.99
N VAL A 118 -7.99 -7.60 4.43
CA VAL A 118 -6.84 -7.83 3.55
C VAL A 118 -6.79 -9.30 3.16
N TYR A 119 -6.61 -9.57 1.86
CA TYR A 119 -6.49 -10.92 1.31
C TYR A 119 -5.11 -11.07 0.67
N CYS A 120 -4.31 -12.01 1.18
CA CYS A 120 -2.97 -12.27 0.68
C CYS A 120 -2.89 -13.61 -0.03
N PHE A 121 -2.11 -13.66 -1.12
CA PHE A 121 -1.86 -14.87 -1.88
C PHE A 121 -0.41 -14.90 -2.37
N ARG A 122 0.11 -16.10 -2.64
CA ARG A 122 1.41 -16.23 -3.29
C ARG A 122 1.26 -16.04 -4.78
N ALA A 123 2.14 -15.25 -5.36
CA ALA A 123 2.23 -15.11 -6.81
C ALA A 123 2.85 -16.38 -7.41
N ASP A 124 2.27 -16.87 -8.51
CA ASP A 124 2.81 -18.00 -9.26
C ASP A 124 4.19 -17.69 -9.88
N SER A 125 4.47 -16.41 -10.14
CA SER A 125 5.77 -15.92 -10.61
C SER A 125 6.32 -14.82 -9.70
N PRO A 126 7.63 -14.84 -9.35
CA PRO A 126 8.26 -13.78 -8.57
C PRO A 126 8.38 -12.42 -9.27
N GLN A 127 8.00 -12.34 -10.55
CA GLN A 127 8.16 -11.16 -11.40
C GLN A 127 6.84 -10.48 -11.75
N HIS A 128 5.73 -11.18 -11.64
CA HIS A 128 4.41 -10.61 -11.85
C HIS A 128 3.33 -11.47 -11.20
N ALA A 129 2.26 -10.83 -10.76
CA ALA A 129 1.04 -11.49 -10.32
C ALA A 129 -0.13 -11.05 -11.20
N ALA A 130 -1.05 -11.96 -11.49
CA ALA A 130 -2.27 -11.65 -12.20
C ALA A 130 -3.48 -11.74 -11.26
N VAL A 131 -4.32 -10.71 -11.32
CA VAL A 131 -5.60 -10.63 -10.62
C VAL A 131 -6.69 -10.48 -11.67
N PHE A 132 -7.74 -11.28 -11.58
CA PHE A 132 -8.81 -11.31 -12.56
C PHE A 132 -10.10 -10.85 -11.88
N LEU A 133 -10.76 -9.85 -12.46
CA LEU A 133 -12.04 -9.35 -11.98
C LEU A 133 -13.11 -9.80 -12.96
N GLN A 134 -14.14 -10.46 -12.46
CA GLN A 134 -15.29 -10.87 -13.27
C GLN A 134 -16.52 -10.11 -12.81
N ALA A 135 -17.15 -9.38 -13.74
CA ALA A 135 -18.35 -8.62 -13.46
C ALA A 135 -19.50 -9.56 -13.04
N SER A 136 -20.18 -9.20 -11.95
CA SER A 136 -21.40 -9.88 -11.52
C SER A 136 -22.54 -9.54 -12.50
N PRO A 137 -23.43 -10.48 -12.84
CA PRO A 137 -24.62 -10.18 -13.62
C PRO A 137 -25.43 -9.05 -12.99
N GLN A 138 -25.81 -8.07 -13.81
CA GLN A 138 -26.54 -6.89 -13.36
C GLN A 138 -27.77 -6.68 -14.24
N GLN A 139 -28.94 -6.49 -13.63
CA GLN A 139 -30.21 -6.25 -14.33
C GLN A 139 -30.61 -4.76 -14.34
N ASP A 140 -30.00 -3.95 -13.48
CA ASP A 140 -30.26 -2.52 -13.34
C ASP A 140 -29.10 -1.67 -13.90
N ILE A 141 -29.32 -0.37 -14.06
CA ILE A 141 -28.29 0.59 -14.51
C ILE A 141 -27.58 1.28 -13.33
N SER A 142 -27.71 0.73 -12.12
CA SER A 142 -27.11 1.33 -10.93
C SER A 142 -25.59 1.37 -11.04
N ARG A 143 -25.00 2.47 -10.57
CA ARG A 143 -23.55 2.62 -10.55
C ARG A 143 -22.97 1.63 -9.53
N ARG A 144 -22.19 0.67 -10.03
CA ARG A 144 -21.33 -0.20 -9.23
C ARG A 144 -19.88 0.14 -9.49
N THR A 145 -19.07 0.07 -8.45
CA THR A 145 -17.64 0.30 -8.54
C THR A 145 -16.92 -0.82 -7.83
N VAL A 146 -16.04 -1.47 -8.57
CA VAL A 146 -15.12 -2.47 -8.04
C VAL A 146 -13.83 -1.73 -7.76
N GLY A 147 -13.29 -1.80 -6.56
CA GLY A 147 -11.97 -1.22 -6.33
C GLY A 147 -11.26 -1.79 -5.11
N PHE A 148 -9.94 -1.84 -5.23
CA PHE A 148 -9.06 -2.37 -4.20
C PHE A 148 -7.69 -1.68 -4.27
N GLN A 149 -7.00 -1.66 -3.13
CA GLN A 149 -5.57 -1.39 -3.06
C GLN A 149 -4.80 -2.69 -3.16
N TYR A 150 -3.57 -2.63 -3.67
CA TYR A 150 -2.66 -3.78 -3.72
C TYR A 150 -1.28 -3.41 -3.16
N GLU A 151 -0.61 -4.41 -2.59
CA GLU A 151 0.79 -4.36 -2.16
C GLU A 151 1.50 -5.66 -2.55
N LEU A 152 2.70 -5.53 -3.09
CA LEU A 152 3.60 -6.63 -3.43
C LEU A 152 4.62 -6.74 -2.30
N LEU A 153 4.68 -7.91 -1.69
CA LEU A 153 5.52 -8.21 -0.55
C LEU A 153 6.64 -9.18 -0.96
N SER A 154 7.85 -8.84 -0.55
CA SER A 154 9.01 -9.71 -0.66
C SER A 154 8.95 -10.82 0.40
N ASN A 155 9.70 -11.89 0.21
CA ASN A 155 9.70 -13.03 1.14
C ASN A 155 10.20 -12.67 2.56
N HIS A 156 10.83 -11.49 2.73
CA HIS A 156 11.34 -10.98 4.00
C HIS A 156 10.49 -9.84 4.60
N SER A 157 9.48 -9.34 3.89
CA SER A 157 8.60 -8.31 4.42
C SER A 157 7.53 -8.94 5.30
N TRP A 158 7.39 -8.39 6.51
CA TRP A 158 6.33 -8.69 7.46
C TRP A 158 4.97 -8.61 6.76
N THR A 159 4.35 -9.76 6.52
CA THR A 159 2.99 -9.79 6.01
C THR A 159 2.04 -9.42 7.14
N PRO A 160 1.04 -8.55 6.92
CA PRO A 160 -0.09 -8.36 7.84
C PRO A 160 -1.01 -9.60 7.91
N ASP A 161 -0.55 -10.76 7.42
CA ASP A 161 -1.26 -12.02 7.54
C ASP A 161 -1.01 -12.58 8.95
N PHE A 162 -1.75 -12.03 9.92
CA PHE A 162 -1.72 -12.35 11.35
C PHE A 162 -2.17 -13.79 11.68
N HIS A 163 -2.04 -14.74 10.76
CA HIS A 163 -2.52 -16.11 10.89
C HIS A 163 -1.42 -17.13 11.29
N ARG A 164 -0.19 -16.70 11.59
CA ARG A 164 0.91 -17.59 12.03
C ARG A 164 1.36 -17.34 13.48
N VAL A 165 1.01 -18.27 14.36
CA VAL A 165 1.17 -18.21 15.82
C VAL A 165 2.62 -17.99 16.29
N ALA A 166 3.62 -18.54 15.61
CA ALA A 166 5.03 -18.41 15.99
C ALA A 166 5.66 -17.05 15.62
N GLU A 167 5.20 -16.43 14.53
CA GLU A 167 5.65 -15.08 14.14
C GLU A 167 5.03 -14.01 15.06
N LEU A 168 3.84 -14.27 15.61
CA LEU A 168 3.07 -13.36 16.46
C LEU A 168 3.69 -13.07 17.85
N GLU A 169 4.47 -13.98 18.44
CA GLU A 169 5.16 -13.72 19.72
C GLU A 169 6.35 -12.77 19.55
N ALA A 170 7.04 -12.84 18.41
CA ALA A 170 8.12 -11.93 18.07
C ALA A 170 7.61 -10.50 17.78
N VAL A 171 6.33 -10.33 17.40
CA VAL A 171 5.73 -9.02 17.08
C VAL A 171 5.51 -8.17 18.33
N CYS A 172 5.11 -8.78 19.45
CA CYS A 172 4.67 -8.02 20.64
C CYS A 172 5.78 -7.75 21.66
N ARG A 173 6.99 -8.30 21.47
CA ARG A 173 8.10 -8.04 22.41
C ARG A 173 8.63 -6.62 22.22
N PRO A 174 9.11 -5.97 23.28
CA PRO A 174 9.85 -4.73 23.13
C PRO A 174 11.06 -4.92 22.20
N CYS A 175 11.31 -3.93 21.34
CA CYS A 175 12.50 -3.90 20.50
C CYS A 175 13.76 -3.82 21.37
N ASN A 176 14.80 -4.58 20.99
CA ASN A 176 16.12 -4.41 21.57
C ASN A 176 16.82 -3.16 21.01
N ASN A 177 17.99 -2.79 21.55
CA ASN A 177 18.71 -1.58 21.15
C ASN A 177 19.04 -1.56 19.65
N THR A 178 19.50 -2.68 19.08
CA THR A 178 19.84 -2.76 17.65
C THR A 178 18.59 -2.62 16.78
N GLU A 179 17.50 -3.29 17.13
CA GLU A 179 16.22 -3.18 16.42
C GLU A 179 15.67 -1.76 16.46
N LEU A 180 15.75 -1.12 17.62
CA LEU A 180 15.32 0.27 17.80
C LEU A 180 16.14 1.24 16.94
N LEU A 181 17.46 1.10 16.94
CA LEU A 181 18.37 1.91 16.14
C LEU A 181 18.16 1.70 14.63
N MET A 182 17.90 0.47 14.19
CA MET A 182 17.58 0.21 12.80
C MET A 182 16.19 0.76 12.42
N ALA A 183 15.21 0.62 13.31
CA ALA A 183 13.83 1.02 13.05
C ALA A 183 13.71 2.51 12.74
N ILE A 184 14.46 3.39 13.39
CA ILE A 184 14.44 4.82 13.06
C ILE A 184 14.92 5.13 11.62
N CYS A 185 15.73 4.24 11.03
CA CYS A 185 16.32 4.44 9.71
C CYS A 185 15.49 3.81 8.58
N SER A 186 14.79 2.71 8.86
CA SER A 186 14.11 1.92 7.84
C SER A 186 12.59 1.97 7.91
N SER A 187 12.00 2.52 8.97
CA SER A 187 10.54 2.61 9.11
C SER A 187 9.91 3.60 8.13
N ASP A 188 8.68 3.32 7.73
CA ASP A 188 7.89 4.24 6.89
C ASP A 188 7.52 5.51 7.66
N PHE A 189 7.31 5.39 8.98
CA PHE A 189 7.09 6.53 9.85
C PHE A 189 7.97 6.48 11.11
N VAL A 190 8.35 7.65 11.60
CA VAL A 190 9.01 7.87 12.88
C VAL A 190 8.43 9.13 13.51
N VAL A 191 7.81 8.99 14.67
CA VAL A 191 7.05 10.07 15.32
C VAL A 191 7.24 10.05 16.83
N ARG A 192 7.44 11.21 17.44
CA ARG A 192 7.38 11.37 18.90
C ARG A 192 6.00 11.89 19.29
N GLY A 193 5.41 11.36 20.34
CA GLY A 193 4.14 11.87 20.88
C GLY A 193 3.67 11.09 22.10
N PHE A 194 2.47 11.37 22.58
CA PHE A 194 1.87 10.68 23.72
C PHE A 194 0.61 9.91 23.31
N ILE A 195 0.27 8.87 24.07
CA ILE A 195 -0.93 8.06 23.83
C ILE A 195 -2.15 8.80 24.39
N ARG A 196 -3.01 9.32 23.50
CA ARG A 196 -4.28 9.97 23.87
C ARG A 196 -5.33 8.97 24.34
N ALA A 197 -5.46 7.89 23.59
CA ALA A 197 -6.45 6.84 23.84
C ALA A 197 -5.99 5.52 23.20
N VAL A 198 -6.52 4.42 23.72
CA VAL A 198 -6.42 3.10 23.09
C VAL A 198 -7.81 2.51 22.98
N SER A 199 -8.20 2.07 21.80
CA SER A 199 -9.44 1.33 21.55
C SER A 199 -9.13 -0.07 21.00
N HIS A 200 -10.07 -0.99 21.15
CA HIS A 200 -9.91 -2.39 20.73
C HIS A 200 -11.00 -2.76 19.72
N GLU A 201 -10.59 -3.24 18.56
CA GLU A 201 -11.45 -3.74 17.49
C GLU A 201 -11.43 -5.28 17.51
N LEU A 202 -12.33 -5.88 18.28
CA LEU A 202 -12.36 -7.33 18.52
C LEU A 202 -12.54 -8.14 17.24
N ASP A 203 -13.40 -7.66 16.32
CA ASP A 203 -13.68 -8.33 15.04
C ASP A 203 -12.43 -8.44 14.16
N GLN A 204 -11.52 -7.46 14.27
CA GLN A 204 -10.28 -7.40 13.49
C GLN A 204 -9.08 -7.93 14.27
N GLN A 205 -9.23 -8.26 15.56
CA GLN A 205 -8.14 -8.64 16.47
C GLN A 205 -7.01 -7.58 16.53
N VAL A 206 -7.38 -6.30 16.50
CA VAL A 206 -6.45 -5.15 16.51
C VAL A 206 -6.77 -4.21 17.68
N SER A 207 -5.74 -3.57 18.23
CA SER A 207 -5.86 -2.36 19.06
C SER A 207 -5.43 -1.15 18.26
N GLN A 208 -6.17 -0.05 18.39
CA GLN A 208 -5.85 1.22 17.79
C GLN A 208 -5.33 2.17 18.87
N VAL A 209 -4.12 2.67 18.67
CA VAL A 209 -3.45 3.64 19.54
C VAL A 209 -3.59 5.02 18.91
N GLU A 210 -4.29 5.93 19.57
CA GLU A 210 -4.40 7.32 19.14
C GLU A 210 -3.21 8.12 19.69
N VAL A 211 -2.42 8.70 18.79
CA VAL A 211 -1.22 9.47 19.14
C VAL A 211 -1.53 10.96 19.03
N GLY A 212 -1.18 11.70 20.08
CA GLY A 212 -1.35 13.13 20.19
C GLY A 212 -0.05 13.89 20.33
N GLY A 213 -0.09 15.18 19.97
CA GLY A 213 1.07 16.07 20.11
C GLY A 213 2.25 15.58 19.29
N ALA A 214 1.95 15.00 18.12
CA ALA A 214 2.94 14.31 17.32
C ALA A 214 3.98 15.29 16.77
N ARG A 215 5.24 14.93 16.87
CA ARG A 215 6.34 15.51 16.10
C ARG A 215 6.84 14.47 15.12
N LEU A 216 6.65 14.76 13.83
CA LEU A 216 7.05 13.88 12.74
C LEU A 216 8.53 14.08 12.42
N TYR A 217 9.27 12.98 12.43
CA TYR A 217 10.65 12.92 11.92
C TYR A 217 10.68 12.34 10.52
N ARG A 218 9.79 11.39 10.22
CA ARG A 218 9.62 10.75 8.92
C ARG A 218 8.20 10.23 8.77
N GLN A 219 7.66 10.30 7.55
CA GLN A 219 6.45 9.59 7.15
C GLN A 219 6.46 9.41 5.64
N LYS A 220 6.17 8.20 5.16
CA LYS A 220 6.11 7.89 3.73
C LYS A 220 4.84 8.47 3.08
N ASN A 221 3.67 8.25 3.69
CA ASN A 221 2.39 8.75 3.17
C ASN A 221 1.71 9.71 4.17
N THR A 222 0.43 9.53 4.49
CA THR A 222 -0.43 10.50 5.22
C THR A 222 -1.12 9.93 6.46
N ALA A 223 -0.53 8.90 7.09
CA ALA A 223 -1.07 8.27 8.31
C ALA A 223 -1.21 9.23 9.52
N PHE A 224 -0.33 10.23 9.65
CA PHE A 224 -0.47 11.32 10.62
C PHE A 224 -0.77 12.61 9.89
N GLN A 225 -1.74 13.35 10.41
CA GLN A 225 -2.28 14.56 9.79
C GLN A 225 -2.33 15.68 10.83
N GLN A 226 -2.23 16.91 10.33
CA GLN A 226 -2.39 18.09 11.15
C GLN A 226 -3.89 18.38 11.32
N ASP A 227 -4.33 18.51 12.56
CA ASP A 227 -5.66 19.00 12.84
C ASP A 227 -5.76 20.47 12.43
N GLN A 228 -6.73 20.80 11.56
CA GLN A 228 -6.88 22.16 10.99
C GLN A 228 -7.25 23.20 12.06
N GLY A 229 -7.87 22.78 13.17
CA GLY A 229 -8.26 23.68 14.26
C GLY A 229 -7.11 23.98 15.22
N SER A 230 -6.47 22.94 15.76
CA SER A 230 -5.42 23.09 16.78
C SER A 230 -4.01 23.25 16.21
N GLY A 231 -3.81 23.00 14.92
CA GLY A 231 -2.48 22.93 14.30
C GLY A 231 -1.62 21.79 14.84
N ARG A 232 -2.17 20.90 15.70
CA ARG A 232 -1.44 19.79 16.30
C ARG A 232 -1.51 18.58 15.39
N TRP A 233 -0.38 17.90 15.25
CA TRP A 233 -0.34 16.63 14.55
C TRP A 233 -0.86 15.51 15.43
N GLY A 234 -1.54 14.56 14.80
CA GLY A 234 -2.03 13.34 15.42
C GLY A 234 -2.26 12.25 14.38
N GLY A 235 -2.43 11.02 14.85
CA GLY A 235 -2.64 9.87 13.98
C GLY A 235 -3.08 8.65 14.77
N ARG A 236 -3.37 7.57 14.04
CA ARG A 236 -3.80 6.29 14.60
C ARG A 236 -2.81 5.23 14.17
N ILE A 237 -2.33 4.44 15.13
CA ILE A 237 -1.44 3.31 14.87
C ILE A 237 -2.16 2.03 15.27
N ARG A 238 -2.14 1.03 14.38
CA ARG A 238 -2.69 -0.30 14.60
C ARG A 238 -1.62 -1.22 15.18
N THR A 239 -2.01 -2.06 16.12
CA THR A 239 -1.15 -3.12 16.69
C THR A 239 -2.01 -4.33 17.04
N PRO A 240 -1.50 -5.58 16.96
CA PRO A 240 -2.31 -6.75 17.31
C PRO A 240 -2.91 -6.67 18.70
N LEU A 241 -4.18 -7.08 18.84
CA LEU A 241 -4.90 -7.05 20.12
C LEU A 241 -4.18 -7.81 21.23
N ARG A 242 -3.50 -8.91 20.86
CA ARG A 242 -2.68 -9.72 21.78
C ARG A 242 -1.46 -9.01 22.36
N CYS A 243 -0.98 -7.93 21.74
CA CYS A 243 0.08 -7.09 22.31
C CYS A 243 -0.41 -6.28 23.51
N ARG A 244 -1.74 -6.26 23.77
CA ARG A 244 -2.37 -5.63 24.95
C ARG A 244 -1.92 -4.18 25.12
N ALA A 245 -1.98 -3.41 24.03
CA ALA A 245 -1.68 -2.00 24.06
C ALA A 245 -2.54 -1.29 25.12
N LYS A 246 -1.91 -0.41 25.88
CA LYS A 246 -2.54 0.37 26.95
C LYS A 246 -2.05 1.81 26.87
N GLN A 247 -2.84 2.71 27.42
CA GLN A 247 -2.38 4.08 27.62
C GLN A 247 -1.20 4.09 28.59
N GLY A 248 -0.10 4.67 28.15
CA GLY A 248 1.10 4.89 28.96
C GLY A 248 1.36 6.38 29.12
N GLU A 249 1.95 6.76 30.25
CA GLU A 249 2.31 8.15 30.54
C GLU A 249 3.57 8.60 29.81
N GLY A 250 3.66 9.89 29.49
CA GLY A 250 4.83 10.52 28.87
C GLY A 250 4.93 10.33 27.36
N ASP A 251 6.06 10.77 26.82
CA ASP A 251 6.34 10.70 25.39
C ASP A 251 6.95 9.36 24.99
N PHE A 252 6.51 8.86 23.85
CA PHE A 252 7.00 7.67 23.19
C PHE A 252 7.56 8.04 21.82
N LEU A 253 8.55 7.27 21.36
CA LEU A 253 8.95 7.26 19.96
C LEU A 253 8.24 6.10 19.28
N PHE A 254 7.34 6.37 18.35
CA PHE A 254 6.68 5.35 17.56
C PHE A 254 7.37 5.20 16.22
N THR A 255 7.70 3.98 15.86
CA THR A 255 8.19 3.60 14.54
C THR A 255 7.31 2.50 13.98
N GLY A 256 7.30 2.32 12.66
CA GLY A 256 6.54 1.25 12.04
C GLY A 256 6.43 1.35 10.53
N THR A 257 5.63 0.45 9.97
CA THR A 257 5.36 0.39 8.54
C THR A 257 3.97 0.92 8.23
N GLU A 258 3.75 1.34 7.00
CA GLU A 258 2.43 1.72 6.53
C GLU A 258 1.94 0.68 5.51
N HIS A 259 0.76 0.13 5.75
CA HIS A 259 0.12 -0.84 4.86
C HIS A 259 -1.30 -0.36 4.55
N PHE A 260 -1.63 -0.23 3.27
CA PHE A 260 -2.94 0.20 2.78
C PHE A 260 -3.40 1.55 3.36
N GLY A 261 -2.47 2.47 3.58
CA GLY A 261 -2.73 3.77 4.22
C GLY A 261 -2.86 3.72 5.75
N GLU A 262 -2.67 2.54 6.36
CA GLU A 262 -2.79 2.34 7.81
C GLU A 262 -1.41 2.16 8.43
N ALA A 263 -1.11 2.94 9.47
CA ALA A 263 0.13 2.79 10.21
C ALA A 263 0.05 1.57 11.14
N TRP A 264 1.06 0.69 11.04
CA TRP A 264 1.23 -0.49 11.88
C TRP A 264 2.44 -0.32 12.80
N LEU A 265 2.25 -0.64 14.08
CA LEU A 265 3.28 -0.42 15.09
C LEU A 265 4.45 -1.39 14.93
N GLY A 266 5.68 -0.85 14.85
CA GLY A 266 6.93 -1.58 14.97
C GLY A 266 7.50 -1.47 16.39
N CYS A 267 8.20 -0.37 16.69
CA CYS A 267 8.75 -0.09 18.03
C CYS A 267 8.03 1.08 18.71
N ALA A 268 7.93 1.03 20.04
CA ALA A 268 7.30 2.07 20.86
C ALA A 268 8.03 2.33 22.19
N PRO A 269 9.36 2.55 22.24
CA PRO A 269 10.02 2.89 23.50
C PRO A 269 9.53 4.24 24.03
N ARG A 270 9.75 4.46 25.33
CA ARG A 270 9.67 5.82 25.87
C ARG A 270 10.77 6.66 25.24
N TYR A 271 10.46 7.91 24.90
CA TYR A 271 11.41 8.76 24.17
C TYR A 271 12.73 8.95 24.95
N LYS A 272 12.66 9.10 26.28
CA LYS A 272 13.85 9.20 27.14
C LYS A 272 14.78 7.98 27.06
N ASP A 273 14.22 6.78 26.92
CA ASP A 273 15.00 5.54 26.89
C ASP A 273 15.69 5.42 25.52
N PHE A 274 14.98 5.77 24.44
CA PHE A 274 15.55 5.89 23.10
C PHE A 274 16.71 6.89 23.04
N VAL A 275 16.55 8.08 23.63
CA VAL A 275 17.60 9.11 23.64
C VAL A 275 18.89 8.57 24.28
N SER A 276 18.78 7.83 25.38
CA SER A 276 19.93 7.20 26.03
C SER A 276 20.62 6.17 25.11
N VAL A 277 19.83 5.28 24.50
CA VAL A 277 20.34 4.26 23.56
C VAL A 277 21.03 4.92 22.34
N TYR A 278 20.41 5.93 21.74
CA TYR A 278 20.95 6.61 20.57
C TYR A 278 22.23 7.39 20.88
N ARG A 279 22.30 8.08 22.03
CA ARG A 279 23.53 8.79 22.44
C ARG A 279 24.70 7.83 22.64
N ALA A 280 24.48 6.70 23.33
CA ALA A 280 25.51 5.68 23.52
C ALA A 280 25.99 5.08 22.19
N ALA A 281 25.07 4.82 21.25
CA ALA A 281 25.42 4.35 19.91
C ALA A 281 26.20 5.40 19.11
N ARG A 282 25.84 6.68 19.23
CA ARG A 282 26.52 7.78 18.53
C ARG A 282 27.94 8.00 19.04
N GLU A 283 28.15 7.93 20.35
CA GLU A 283 29.49 8.04 20.98
C GLU A 283 30.44 6.95 20.47
N THR A 284 29.92 5.74 20.25
CA THR A 284 30.66 4.59 19.74
C THR A 284 30.65 4.48 18.21
N ARG A 285 30.02 5.44 17.49
CA ARG A 285 29.82 5.43 16.02
C ARG A 285 29.16 4.14 15.51
N ALA A 286 28.28 3.57 16.32
CA ALA A 286 27.48 2.39 16.01
C ALA A 286 26.03 2.74 15.61
N ASN A 287 25.69 4.03 15.46
CA ASN A 287 24.37 4.44 14.98
C ASN A 287 24.24 4.20 13.46
N PRO A 288 23.18 3.51 13.00
CA PRO A 288 23.01 3.16 11.59
C PRO A 288 22.60 4.34 10.69
N CYS A 289 22.05 5.41 11.27
CA CYS A 289 21.76 6.67 10.59
C CYS A 289 21.80 7.84 11.58
N GLU A 290 21.80 9.07 11.05
CA GLU A 290 21.64 10.28 11.85
C GLU A 290 20.17 10.55 12.18
N PHE A 291 19.90 10.91 13.42
CA PHE A 291 18.59 11.26 13.94
C PHE A 291 18.66 12.60 14.69
N PRO A 292 17.78 13.57 14.35
CA PRO A 292 17.76 14.86 15.01
C PRO A 292 17.16 14.72 16.42
N LEU A 293 18.03 14.51 17.40
CA LEU A 293 17.66 14.62 18.81
C LEU A 293 17.30 16.06 19.15
N ASP A 294 16.39 16.19 20.11
CA ASP A 294 16.02 17.46 20.73
C ASP A 294 16.98 17.85 21.85
#